data_AF-A0A968QDN0-F1
#
_entry.id   AF-A0A968QDN0-F1
#
_cell.length_a   1.000
_cell.length_b   1.000
_cell.length_c   1.000
_cell.angle_alpha   90.00
_cell.angle_beta   90.00
_cell.angle_gamma   90.00
#
_symmetry.space_group_name_H-M   'P 1'
#
loop_
_entity.id
_entity.type
_entity.pdbx_description
1 polymer ?
#
loop_
_entity_poly.entity_id
_entity_poly.type
_entity_poly.pdbx_seq_one_letter_code
_entity_poly.pdbx_strand_id
1 'polypeptide(L)'
;MFEGCLSIDNFFLHFNQGQLVYATNSVAPFERLERHLRRLSNQNPQITNLIIQQPRQEFKNDLQTYISFPTDYKSIIWLLETGHLTNQEAVTLIRRITREVFESFLCLPDFSKYQVVPRVNQITELCRFDLNDYTDQCQKRLKSWEIFRDHIWSSYQRPYLVAVKEKAIAGLSQQQHETICKLLKGLNFRQISAVIDRDELVVAKILYPSIQDKSIILRDPKSPFDLLPNLPRPENVFELPKDSAWRGEDSGFLKVNSHSKQTVLALQDLWKVAYVDHDRSHQKNFSQYLEKNFISDHWLLMMP
;
A
#
# COMPACT_ATOMS: atom_id res chain seq x y z
N MET A 1 5.46 -29.11 4.10
CA MET A 1 5.02 -27.70 4.22
C MET A 1 4.89 -27.14 2.80
N PHE A 2 3.84 -26.37 2.50
CA PHE A 2 3.46 -26.03 1.12
C PHE A 2 4.50 -25.17 0.38
N GLU A 3 4.78 -25.49 -0.88
CA GLU A 3 5.61 -24.69 -1.80
C GLU A 3 4.91 -24.61 -3.17
N GLY A 4 4.65 -23.39 -3.64
CA GLY A 4 3.83 -23.17 -4.81
C GLY A 4 3.21 -21.79 -4.87
N CYS A 5 2.27 -21.63 -5.79
CA CYS A 5 1.46 -20.43 -5.93
C CYS A 5 0.00 -20.78 -5.61
N LEU A 6 -0.62 -20.00 -4.72
CA LEU A 6 -2.06 -19.96 -4.55
C LEU A 6 -2.60 -18.87 -5.48
N SER A 7 -3.47 -19.26 -6.42
CA SER A 7 -4.13 -18.37 -7.37
C SER A 7 -5.60 -18.27 -7.03
N ILE A 8 -6.12 -17.05 -6.86
CA ILE A 8 -7.55 -16.78 -6.63
C ILE A 8 -7.94 -15.57 -7.48
N ASP A 9 -8.88 -15.73 -8.39
CA ASP A 9 -9.27 -14.69 -9.36
C ASP A 9 -8.03 -14.10 -10.08
N ASN A 10 -7.72 -12.83 -9.81
CA ASN A 10 -6.57 -12.12 -10.36
C ASN A 10 -5.35 -12.10 -9.44
N PHE A 11 -5.39 -12.78 -8.29
CA PHE A 11 -4.38 -12.76 -7.22
C PHE A 11 -3.49 -13.99 -7.24
N PHE A 12 -2.21 -13.80 -6.95
CA PHE A 12 -1.17 -14.82 -6.95
C PHE A 12 -0.29 -14.66 -5.71
N LEU A 13 -0.34 -15.66 -4.83
CA LEU A 13 0.39 -15.68 -3.56
C LEU A 13 1.43 -16.80 -3.62
N HIS A 14 2.71 -16.43 -3.58
CA HIS A 14 3.82 -17.37 -3.71
C HIS A 14 4.34 -17.78 -2.35
N PHE A 15 4.41 -19.09 -2.11
CA PHE A 15 4.87 -19.68 -0.86
C PHE A 15 6.12 -20.53 -1.08
N ASN A 16 6.98 -20.56 -0.07
CA ASN A 16 8.05 -21.54 0.06
C ASN A 16 8.13 -22.02 1.50
N GLN A 17 8.15 -23.33 1.70
CA GLN A 17 8.15 -23.94 3.03
C GLN A 17 7.08 -23.29 3.94
N GLY A 18 5.88 -23.06 3.39
CA GLY A 18 4.72 -22.50 4.11
C GLY A 18 4.82 -21.02 4.45
N GLN A 19 5.93 -20.36 4.15
CA GLN A 19 6.12 -18.93 4.34
C GLN A 19 5.75 -18.19 3.06
N LEU A 20 5.15 -17.01 3.22
CA LEU A 20 4.83 -16.14 2.08
C LEU A 20 6.13 -15.50 1.57
N VAL A 21 6.38 -15.60 0.27
CA VAL A 21 7.55 -15.00 -0.40
C VAL A 21 7.15 -13.70 -1.07
N TYR A 22 6.03 -13.71 -1.79
CA TYR A 22 5.53 -12.55 -2.52
C TYR A 22 4.03 -12.69 -2.80
N ALA A 23 3.32 -11.56 -2.85
CA ALA A 23 1.95 -11.50 -3.32
C ALA A 23 1.83 -10.47 -4.45
N THR A 24 1.16 -10.86 -5.53
CA THR A 24 0.80 -9.94 -6.62
C THR A 24 -0.62 -10.19 -7.12
N ASN A 25 -1.08 -9.31 -8.00
CA ASN A 25 -2.27 -9.51 -8.80
C ASN A 25 -2.06 -8.91 -10.19
N SER A 26 -2.82 -9.40 -11.18
CA SER A 26 -2.70 -8.99 -12.58
C SER A 26 -3.23 -7.57 -12.88
N VAL A 27 -3.82 -6.88 -11.90
CA VAL A 27 -4.35 -5.51 -12.06
C VAL A 27 -3.23 -4.48 -11.99
N ALA A 28 -2.86 -3.94 -13.16
CA ALA A 28 -1.86 -2.90 -13.35
C ALA A 28 -0.54 -3.08 -12.53
N PRO A 29 0.15 -4.23 -12.61
CA PRO A 29 1.28 -4.55 -11.74
C PRO A 29 2.49 -3.64 -11.91
N PHE A 30 2.78 -3.18 -13.14
CA PHE A 30 3.83 -2.19 -13.35
C PHE A 30 3.46 -0.81 -12.81
N GLU A 31 2.18 -0.39 -12.88
CA GLU A 31 1.78 0.86 -12.24
C GLU A 31 2.00 0.79 -10.72
N ARG A 32 1.67 -0.37 -10.12
CA ARG A 32 1.92 -0.63 -8.71
C ARG A 32 3.41 -0.57 -8.37
N LEU A 33 4.24 -1.27 -9.13
CA LEU A 33 5.70 -1.25 -8.95
C LEU A 33 6.25 0.18 -9.09
N GLU A 34 5.84 0.90 -10.13
CA GLU A 34 6.25 2.28 -10.37
C GLU A 34 5.86 3.21 -9.22
N ARG A 35 4.65 3.07 -8.65
CA ARG A 35 4.25 3.83 -7.46
C ARG A 35 5.16 3.58 -6.27
N HIS A 36 5.51 2.32 -6.00
CA HIS A 36 6.39 1.98 -4.88
C HIS A 36 7.84 2.42 -5.13
N LEU A 37 8.32 2.36 -6.38
CA LEU A 37 9.61 2.91 -6.78
C LEU A 37 9.65 4.44 -6.66
N ARG A 38 8.60 5.16 -7.05
CA ARG A 38 8.49 6.62 -6.86
C ARG A 38 8.57 7.02 -5.39
N ARG A 39 7.96 6.23 -4.50
CA ARG A 39 8.11 6.47 -3.06
C ARG A 39 9.54 6.28 -2.60
N LEU A 40 10.22 5.27 -3.14
CA LEU A 40 11.61 4.99 -2.84
C LEU A 40 12.54 6.07 -3.41
N SER A 41 12.26 6.61 -4.59
CA SER A 41 13.08 7.67 -5.21
C SER A 41 13.12 8.95 -4.39
N ASN A 42 12.10 9.20 -3.57
CA ASN A 42 12.12 10.33 -2.64
C ASN A 42 13.11 10.13 -1.47
N GLN A 43 13.53 8.89 -1.23
CA GLN A 43 14.56 8.53 -0.24
C GLN A 43 15.93 8.35 -0.90
N ASN A 44 15.94 7.91 -2.16
CA ASN A 44 17.13 7.72 -2.98
C ASN A 44 16.98 8.39 -4.35
N PRO A 45 17.52 9.61 -4.54
CA PRO A 45 17.43 10.35 -5.80
C PRO A 45 18.08 9.66 -7.02
N GLN A 46 18.91 8.64 -6.81
CA GLN A 46 19.49 7.86 -7.90
C GLN A 46 18.45 7.02 -8.64
N ILE A 47 17.31 6.72 -8.00
CA ILE A 47 16.17 6.06 -8.64
C ILE A 47 15.41 7.09 -9.49
N THR A 48 15.94 7.36 -10.68
CA THR A 48 15.35 8.35 -11.59
C THR A 48 14.06 7.84 -12.24
N ASN A 49 13.26 8.76 -12.80
CA ASN A 49 12.05 8.38 -13.55
C ASN A 49 12.33 7.45 -14.73
N LEU A 50 13.53 7.50 -15.32
CA LEU A 50 13.94 6.55 -16.36
C LEU A 50 14.02 5.13 -15.79
N ILE A 51 14.70 4.96 -14.66
CA ILE A 51 14.83 3.65 -13.96
C ILE A 51 13.44 3.13 -13.56
N ILE A 52 12.55 4.00 -13.09
CA ILE A 52 11.19 3.62 -12.68
C ILE A 52 10.39 3.00 -13.84
N GLN A 53 10.59 3.48 -15.07
CA GLN A 53 9.84 3.05 -16.26
C GLN A 53 10.48 1.86 -16.99
N GLN A 54 11.77 1.61 -16.80
CA GLN A 54 12.51 0.51 -17.46
C GLN A 54 11.87 -0.87 -17.30
N PRO A 55 11.42 -1.30 -16.10
CA PRO A 55 10.79 -2.61 -15.91
C PRO A 55 9.66 -2.94 -16.90
N ARG A 56 8.81 -1.95 -17.22
CA ARG A 56 7.68 -2.11 -18.15
C ARG A 56 8.13 -2.36 -19.59
N GLN A 57 9.31 -1.86 -19.95
CA GLN A 57 9.88 -2.01 -21.29
C GLN A 57 10.60 -3.36 -21.42
N GLU A 58 11.25 -3.81 -20.34
CA GLU A 58 12.02 -5.05 -20.29
C GLU A 58 11.11 -6.29 -20.23
N PHE A 59 10.02 -6.22 -19.45
CA PHE A 59 9.19 -7.37 -19.17
C PHE A 59 7.80 -7.26 -19.79
N LYS A 60 7.34 -8.34 -20.41
CA LYS A 60 5.95 -8.50 -20.87
C LYS A 60 5.12 -9.22 -19.83
N ASN A 61 3.88 -8.76 -19.63
CA ASN A 61 2.94 -9.40 -18.72
C ASN A 61 2.11 -10.44 -19.46
N ASP A 62 2.19 -11.69 -18.99
CA ASP A 62 1.23 -12.74 -19.33
C ASP A 62 0.81 -13.51 -18.06
N LEU A 63 -0.35 -14.17 -18.12
CA LEU A 63 -0.92 -14.88 -16.96
C LEU A 63 -0.05 -16.05 -16.48
N GLN A 64 0.59 -16.77 -17.40
CA GLN A 64 1.45 -17.91 -17.07
C GLN A 64 2.70 -17.47 -16.29
N THR A 65 3.17 -16.25 -16.57
CA THR A 65 4.29 -15.64 -15.87
C THR A 65 3.94 -15.31 -14.43
N TYR A 66 2.71 -14.89 -14.11
CA TYR A 66 2.32 -14.63 -12.72
C TYR A 66 2.26 -15.88 -11.86
N ILE A 67 1.83 -17.01 -12.40
CA ILE A 67 1.77 -18.27 -11.66
C ILE A 67 3.18 -18.80 -11.37
N SER A 68 4.08 -18.69 -12.36
CA SER A 68 5.43 -19.24 -12.27
C SER A 68 6.40 -18.31 -11.53
N PHE A 69 6.53 -17.07 -11.99
CA PHE A 69 7.47 -16.09 -11.47
C PHE A 69 7.05 -14.66 -11.90
N PRO A 70 6.32 -13.94 -11.03
CA PRO A 70 5.71 -12.65 -11.32
C PRO A 70 6.65 -11.63 -11.93
N THR A 71 6.18 -10.89 -12.95
CA THR A 71 6.99 -9.91 -13.67
C THR A 71 7.41 -8.72 -12.82
N ASP A 72 6.56 -8.26 -11.92
CA ASP A 72 6.88 -7.22 -10.95
C ASP A 72 7.93 -7.69 -9.93
N TYR A 73 7.88 -8.95 -9.49
CA TYR A 73 8.93 -9.53 -8.64
C TYR A 73 10.26 -9.69 -9.40
N LYS A 74 10.22 -10.24 -10.62
CA LYS A 74 11.36 -10.31 -11.53
C LYS A 74 11.99 -8.94 -11.76
N SER A 75 11.16 -7.91 -11.93
CA SER A 75 11.62 -6.54 -12.13
C SER A 75 12.40 -6.02 -10.92
N ILE A 76 11.96 -6.32 -9.70
CA ILE A 76 12.68 -5.92 -8.48
C ILE A 76 14.05 -6.63 -8.41
N ILE A 77 14.09 -7.92 -8.75
CA ILE A 77 15.35 -8.68 -8.80
C ILE A 77 16.28 -8.12 -9.88
N TRP A 78 15.76 -7.86 -11.08
CA TRP A 78 16.53 -7.28 -12.17
C TRP A 78 17.11 -5.92 -11.80
N LEU A 79 16.31 -5.02 -11.18
CA LEU A 79 16.79 -3.73 -10.70
C LEU A 79 17.86 -3.85 -9.60
N LEU A 80 17.83 -4.91 -8.79
CA LEU A 80 18.87 -5.22 -7.82
C LEU A 80 20.15 -5.72 -8.52
N GLU A 81 20.01 -6.63 -9.48
CA GLU A 81 21.13 -7.22 -10.22
C GLU A 81 21.85 -6.20 -11.11
N THR A 82 21.13 -5.22 -11.66
CA THR A 82 21.70 -4.11 -12.44
C THR A 82 22.24 -2.97 -11.56
N GLY A 83 22.16 -3.09 -10.24
CA GLY A 83 22.70 -2.13 -9.29
C GLY A 83 21.88 -0.85 -9.13
N HIS A 84 20.64 -0.82 -9.63
CA HIS A 84 19.72 0.31 -9.45
C HIS A 84 19.06 0.32 -8.07
N LEU A 85 19.01 -0.85 -7.40
CA LEU A 85 18.53 -0.99 -6.03
C LEU A 85 19.59 -1.66 -5.17
N THR A 86 19.66 -1.25 -3.91
CA THR A 86 20.31 -2.02 -2.85
C THR A 86 19.42 -3.18 -2.40
N ASN A 87 20.00 -4.17 -1.71
CA ASN A 87 19.23 -5.29 -1.15
C ASN A 87 18.12 -4.81 -0.19
N GLN A 88 18.41 -3.81 0.65
CA GLN A 88 17.43 -3.25 1.59
C GLN A 88 16.25 -2.58 0.87
N GLU A 89 16.51 -1.88 -0.22
CA GLU A 89 15.50 -1.23 -1.06
C GLU A 89 14.63 -2.26 -1.78
N ALA A 90 15.25 -3.29 -2.38
CA ALA A 90 14.53 -4.39 -3.03
C ALA A 90 13.61 -5.11 -2.02
N VAL A 91 14.11 -5.46 -0.84
CA VAL A 91 13.29 -6.04 0.23
C VAL A 91 12.17 -5.08 0.64
N THR A 92 12.44 -3.77 0.74
CA THR A 92 11.41 -2.78 1.08
C THR A 92 10.28 -2.73 0.05
N LEU A 93 10.59 -2.77 -1.25
CA LEU A 93 9.59 -2.84 -2.31
C LEU A 93 8.74 -4.10 -2.19
N ILE A 94 9.39 -5.26 -1.98
CA ILE A 94 8.73 -6.55 -1.81
C ILE A 94 7.75 -6.50 -0.64
N ARG A 95 8.18 -5.96 0.52
CA ARG A 95 7.31 -5.79 1.69
C ARG A 95 6.10 -4.92 1.40
N ARG A 96 6.30 -3.77 0.73
CA ARG A 96 5.23 -2.79 0.45
C ARG A 96 4.22 -3.32 -0.56
N ILE A 97 4.69 -3.93 -1.65
CA ILE A 97 3.82 -4.48 -2.70
C ILE A 97 3.04 -5.68 -2.17
N THR A 98 3.73 -6.61 -1.50
CA THR A 98 3.08 -7.79 -0.91
C THR A 98 1.97 -7.36 0.04
N ARG A 99 2.19 -6.31 0.84
CA ARG A 99 1.19 -5.81 1.80
C ARG A 99 -0.02 -5.22 1.11
N GLU A 100 0.20 -4.34 0.12
CA GLU A 100 -0.88 -3.74 -0.68
C GLU A 100 -1.76 -4.82 -1.32
N VAL A 101 -1.14 -5.85 -1.88
CA VAL A 101 -1.86 -6.94 -2.55
C VAL A 101 -2.55 -7.85 -1.53
N PHE A 102 -1.87 -8.21 -0.45
CA PHE A 102 -2.40 -9.11 0.55
C PHE A 102 -3.58 -8.49 1.32
N GLU A 103 -3.54 -7.19 1.61
CA GLU A 103 -4.70 -6.45 2.12
C GLU A 103 -5.90 -6.58 1.19
N SER A 104 -5.69 -6.36 -0.11
CA SER A 104 -6.76 -6.49 -1.11
C SER A 104 -7.23 -7.94 -1.25
N PHE A 105 -6.34 -8.93 -1.11
CA PHE A 105 -6.67 -10.34 -1.15
C PHE A 105 -7.59 -10.74 0.02
N LEU A 106 -7.33 -10.24 1.23
CA LEU A 106 -8.17 -10.50 2.41
C LEU A 106 -9.58 -9.89 2.30
N CYS A 107 -9.82 -9.03 1.31
CA CYS A 107 -11.14 -8.47 1.01
C CYS A 107 -11.94 -9.30 -0.01
N LEU A 108 -11.38 -10.37 -0.55
CA LEU A 108 -12.10 -11.24 -1.48
C LEU A 108 -13.27 -11.94 -0.78
N PRO A 109 -14.38 -12.21 -1.48
CA PRO A 109 -15.49 -12.99 -0.91
C PRO A 109 -15.08 -14.42 -0.57
N ASP A 110 -15.67 -14.99 0.50
CA ASP A 110 -15.38 -16.35 0.97
C ASP A 110 -15.61 -17.47 -0.07
N PHE A 111 -16.42 -17.19 -1.10
CA PHE A 111 -16.76 -18.16 -2.16
C PHE A 111 -15.84 -18.09 -3.40
N SER A 112 -14.72 -17.36 -3.33
CA SER A 112 -13.79 -17.30 -4.46
C SER A 112 -13.13 -18.67 -4.70
N LYS A 113 -13.19 -19.14 -5.95
CA LYS A 113 -12.53 -20.38 -6.36
C LYS A 113 -11.02 -20.18 -6.36
N TYR A 114 -10.30 -21.11 -5.72
CA TYR A 114 -8.85 -21.08 -5.67
C TYR A 114 -8.23 -22.24 -6.43
N GLN A 115 -7.02 -22.02 -6.94
CA GLN A 115 -6.16 -23.03 -7.51
C GLN A 115 -4.83 -23.02 -6.80
N VAL A 116 -4.33 -24.20 -6.44
CA VAL A 116 -3.00 -24.40 -5.89
C VAL A 116 -2.11 -24.98 -6.98
N VAL A 117 -1.10 -24.23 -7.38
CA VAL A 117 -0.15 -24.64 -8.42
C VAL A 117 1.20 -24.95 -7.75
N PRO A 118 1.68 -26.21 -7.79
CA PRO A 118 3.01 -26.55 -7.30
C PRO A 118 4.09 -25.73 -7.99
N ARG A 119 5.15 -25.40 -7.25
CA ARG A 119 6.26 -24.62 -7.81
C ARG A 119 7.04 -25.49 -8.81
N VAL A 120 7.15 -25.01 -10.06
CA VAL A 120 7.92 -25.69 -11.11
C VAL A 120 9.37 -25.20 -11.14
N ASN A 121 9.60 -23.91 -10.85
CA ASN A 121 10.91 -23.27 -10.89
C ASN A 121 11.25 -22.62 -9.55
N GLN A 122 12.51 -22.69 -9.14
CA GLN A 122 12.99 -21.98 -7.96
C GLN A 122 12.96 -20.47 -8.21
N ILE A 123 12.24 -19.74 -7.36
CA ILE A 123 12.24 -18.28 -7.37
C ILE A 123 13.41 -17.83 -6.50
N THR A 124 14.22 -16.86 -6.93
CA THR A 124 15.23 -16.23 -6.08
C THR A 124 14.54 -15.48 -4.95
N GLU A 125 14.79 -15.88 -3.70
CA GLU A 125 14.08 -15.31 -2.55
C GLU A 125 14.94 -14.27 -1.86
N LEU A 126 14.48 -13.01 -1.90
CA LEU A 126 15.14 -11.91 -1.18
C LEU A 126 14.65 -11.81 0.27
N CYS A 127 13.42 -12.25 0.57
CA CYS A 127 12.87 -12.32 1.92
C CYS A 127 11.67 -13.26 1.99
N ARG A 128 11.24 -13.58 3.22
CA ARG A 128 10.04 -14.37 3.54
C ARG A 128 9.25 -13.70 4.66
N PHE A 129 7.97 -13.99 4.72
CA PHE A 129 7.03 -13.52 5.73
C PHE A 129 6.37 -14.70 6.42
N ASP A 130 6.29 -14.64 7.75
CA ASP A 130 5.41 -15.52 8.50
C ASP A 130 3.96 -15.17 8.17
N LEU A 131 3.15 -16.16 7.80
CA LEU A 131 1.81 -15.93 7.29
C LEU A 131 0.86 -15.40 8.38
N ASN A 132 1.01 -15.87 9.62
CA ASN A 132 0.14 -15.46 10.72
C ASN A 132 0.42 -14.00 11.09
N ASP A 133 1.70 -13.66 11.28
CA ASP A 133 2.12 -12.29 11.59
C ASP A 133 1.70 -11.31 10.47
N TYR A 134 1.84 -11.73 9.21
CA TYR A 134 1.49 -10.91 8.06
C TYR A 134 -0.02 -10.69 7.94
N THR A 135 -0.80 -11.74 8.21
CA THR A 135 -2.28 -11.67 8.24
C THR A 135 -2.76 -10.75 9.33
N ASP A 136 -2.25 -10.90 10.55
CA ASP A 136 -2.58 -10.05 11.70
C ASP A 136 -2.27 -8.57 11.43
N GLN A 137 -1.11 -8.29 10.82
CA GLN A 137 -0.74 -6.92 10.45
C GLN A 137 -1.71 -6.32 9.42
N CYS A 138 -2.03 -7.06 8.37
CA CYS A 138 -2.91 -6.59 7.31
C CYS A 138 -4.35 -6.39 7.83
N GLN A 139 -4.86 -7.30 8.66
CA GLN A 139 -6.17 -7.17 9.29
C GLN A 139 -6.27 -5.93 10.20
N LYS A 140 -5.23 -5.63 10.99
CA LYS A 140 -5.20 -4.39 11.81
C LYS A 140 -5.28 -3.13 10.96
N ARG A 141 -4.61 -3.13 9.80
CA ARG A 141 -4.67 -2.01 8.85
C ARG A 141 -6.01 -1.93 8.13
N LEU A 142 -6.62 -3.05 7.77
CA LEU A 142 -7.99 -3.10 7.22
C LEU A 142 -9.01 -2.56 8.23
N LYS A 143 -8.92 -2.93 9.51
CA LYS A 143 -9.74 -2.33 10.58
C LYS A 143 -9.56 -0.82 10.70
N SER A 144 -8.35 -0.31 10.45
CA SER A 144 -8.10 1.13 10.44
C SER A 144 -8.80 1.88 9.30
N TRP A 145 -9.24 1.19 8.25
CA TRP A 145 -10.06 1.80 7.20
C TRP A 145 -11.53 1.95 7.61
N GLU A 146 -12.01 1.22 8.62
CA GLU A 146 -13.42 1.22 9.02
C GLU A 146 -13.91 2.61 9.45
N ILE A 147 -13.03 3.45 10.01
CA ILE A 147 -13.38 4.83 10.40
C ILE A 147 -13.77 5.72 9.22
N PHE A 148 -13.42 5.32 7.99
CA PHE A 148 -13.70 6.07 6.76
C PHE A 148 -14.83 5.47 5.92
N ARG A 149 -15.42 4.36 6.38
CA ARG A 149 -16.31 3.48 5.58
C ARG A 149 -17.50 4.16 4.93
N ASP A 150 -18.00 5.22 5.54
CA ASP A 150 -19.23 5.91 5.08
C ASP A 150 -19.02 6.55 3.71
N HIS A 151 -17.76 6.84 3.38
CA HIS A 151 -17.39 7.52 2.14
C HIS A 151 -16.32 6.73 1.36
N ILE A 152 -15.36 6.12 2.06
CA ILE A 152 -14.26 5.36 1.47
C ILE A 152 -14.53 3.87 1.57
N TRP A 153 -14.96 3.28 0.47
CA TRP A 153 -15.15 1.84 0.30
C TRP A 153 -14.05 1.18 -0.54
N SER A 154 -13.15 1.95 -1.17
CA SER A 154 -11.97 1.41 -1.85
C SER A 154 -10.79 2.39 -1.77
N SER A 155 -9.59 1.86 -1.52
CA SER A 155 -8.35 2.65 -1.60
C SER A 155 -8.04 3.15 -3.02
N TYR A 156 -8.78 2.68 -4.03
CA TYR A 156 -8.69 3.13 -5.41
C TYR A 156 -9.77 4.15 -5.81
N GLN A 157 -10.65 4.56 -4.89
CA GLN A 157 -11.53 5.71 -5.13
C GLN A 157 -10.71 6.97 -5.41
N ARG A 158 -11.29 7.84 -6.24
CA ARG A 158 -10.63 9.05 -6.76
C ARG A 158 -11.23 10.28 -6.09
N PRO A 159 -10.50 10.96 -5.20
CA PRO A 159 -10.94 12.23 -4.65
C PRO A 159 -10.81 13.36 -5.69
N TYR A 160 -11.87 14.17 -5.81
CA TYR A 160 -11.96 15.36 -6.65
C TYR A 160 -12.40 16.55 -5.83
N LEU A 161 -11.80 17.71 -6.08
CA LEU A 161 -12.28 18.95 -5.50
C LEU A 161 -13.59 19.39 -6.16
N VAL A 162 -14.57 19.74 -5.33
CA VAL A 162 -15.77 20.45 -5.77
C VAL A 162 -15.43 21.93 -5.76
N ALA A 163 -15.38 22.52 -6.96
CA ALA A 163 -15.11 23.94 -7.27
C ALA A 163 -14.67 24.80 -6.08
N VAL A 164 -13.35 25.08 -6.03
CA VAL A 164 -12.63 26.05 -5.19
C VAL A 164 -13.54 26.83 -4.25
N LYS A 165 -13.97 26.21 -3.14
CA LYS A 165 -14.17 27.01 -1.94
C LYS A 165 -12.77 27.44 -1.57
N GLU A 166 -12.51 28.74 -1.51
CA GLU A 166 -11.26 29.37 -1.03
C GLU A 166 -10.90 28.98 0.43
N LYS A 167 -11.60 27.99 1.00
CA LYS A 167 -11.25 27.36 2.26
C LYS A 167 -10.09 26.41 2.01
N ALA A 168 -8.92 26.83 2.46
CA ALA A 168 -7.79 25.95 2.65
C ALA A 168 -8.25 24.67 3.39
N ILE A 169 -7.88 23.51 2.87
CA ILE A 169 -8.09 22.24 3.56
C ILE A 169 -7.41 22.35 4.93
N ALA A 170 -8.20 22.16 6.00
CA ALA A 170 -7.73 22.40 7.36
C ALA A 170 -6.46 21.56 7.64
N GLY A 171 -5.42 22.23 8.14
CA GLY A 171 -4.15 21.59 8.48
C GLY A 171 -3.09 21.58 7.38
N LEU A 172 -3.38 22.12 6.19
CA LEU A 172 -2.43 22.29 5.08
C LEU A 172 -1.96 23.74 4.90
N SER A 173 -0.69 23.92 4.54
CA SER A 173 -0.13 25.20 4.07
C SER A 173 -0.67 25.56 2.67
N GLN A 174 -0.47 26.81 2.25
CA GLN A 174 -0.91 27.27 0.92
C GLN A 174 -0.30 26.45 -0.22
N GLN A 175 1.01 26.18 -0.16
CA GLN A 175 1.69 25.34 -1.16
C GLN A 175 1.21 23.88 -1.13
N GLN A 176 0.95 23.33 0.07
CA GLN A 176 0.36 22.00 0.23
C GLN A 176 -1.03 21.92 -0.39
N HIS A 177 -1.83 22.95 -0.16
CA HIS A 177 -3.15 23.07 -0.73
C HIS A 177 -3.07 23.11 -2.26
N GLU A 178 -2.20 23.93 -2.86
CA GLU A 178 -2.02 23.98 -4.31
C GLU A 178 -1.59 22.63 -4.91
N THR A 179 -0.63 21.94 -4.30
CA THR A 179 -0.18 20.61 -4.77
C THR A 179 -1.30 19.57 -4.66
N ILE A 180 -1.99 19.51 -3.52
CA ILE A 180 -3.11 18.59 -3.35
C ILE A 180 -4.23 18.94 -4.33
N CYS A 181 -4.52 20.22 -4.57
CA CYS A 181 -5.50 20.64 -5.56
C CYS A 181 -5.14 20.21 -6.99
N LYS A 182 -3.85 20.12 -7.33
CA LYS A 182 -3.40 19.55 -8.61
C LYS A 182 -3.61 18.03 -8.66
N LEU A 183 -3.41 17.32 -7.55
CA LEU A 183 -3.55 15.85 -7.46
C LEU A 183 -5.01 15.38 -7.39
N LEU A 184 -5.90 16.19 -6.80
CA LEU A 184 -7.34 15.95 -6.67
C LEU A 184 -8.10 16.18 -8.00
N LYS A 185 -7.53 15.69 -9.09
CA LYS A 185 -8.04 15.76 -10.47
C LYS A 185 -8.04 14.38 -11.13
N GLY A 186 -8.25 13.33 -10.34
CA GLY A 186 -8.47 11.96 -10.85
C GLY A 186 -7.44 10.92 -10.44
N LEU A 187 -6.46 11.27 -9.62
CA LEU A 187 -5.63 10.27 -8.94
C LEU A 187 -6.43 9.60 -7.80
N ASN A 188 -6.14 8.33 -7.53
CA ASN A 188 -6.70 7.61 -6.37
C ASN A 188 -5.81 7.76 -5.12
N PHE A 189 -6.28 7.30 -3.94
CA PHE A 189 -5.52 7.43 -2.70
C PHE A 189 -4.12 6.80 -2.77
N ARG A 190 -3.96 5.66 -3.44
CA ARG A 190 -2.66 4.97 -3.62
C ARG A 190 -1.71 5.75 -4.53
N GLN A 191 -2.22 6.41 -5.56
CA GLN A 191 -1.45 7.26 -6.45
C GLN A 191 -1.03 8.56 -5.78
N ILE A 192 -1.95 9.19 -5.06
CA ILE A 192 -1.67 10.39 -4.25
C ILE A 192 -0.61 10.05 -3.20
N SER A 193 -0.76 8.91 -2.50
CA SER A 193 0.18 8.48 -1.47
C SER A 193 1.59 8.26 -2.02
N ALA A 194 1.71 7.77 -3.26
CA ALA A 194 2.99 7.63 -3.92
C ALA A 194 3.64 8.99 -4.24
N VAL A 195 2.86 9.96 -4.72
CA VAL A 195 3.38 11.29 -5.08
C VAL A 195 3.84 12.07 -3.86
N ILE A 196 3.14 11.97 -2.73
CA ILE A 196 3.47 12.73 -1.51
C ILE A 196 4.32 11.95 -0.50
N ASP A 197 4.79 10.74 -0.87
CA ASP A 197 5.42 9.73 0.00
C ASP A 197 4.77 9.57 1.38
N ARG A 198 3.47 9.30 1.38
CA ARG A 198 2.73 8.94 2.59
C ARG A 198 2.10 7.57 2.43
N ASP A 199 1.67 6.99 3.53
CA ASP A 199 0.83 5.81 3.49
C ASP A 199 -0.60 6.22 3.09
N GLU A 200 -1.27 5.43 2.26
CA GLU A 200 -2.62 5.69 1.77
C GLU A 200 -3.66 5.87 2.89
N LEU A 201 -3.50 5.19 4.03
CA LEU A 201 -4.36 5.40 5.22
C LEU A 201 -4.17 6.80 5.80
N VAL A 202 -2.92 7.31 5.78
CA VAL A 202 -2.61 8.66 6.24
C VAL A 202 -3.20 9.68 5.27
N VAL A 203 -3.12 9.44 3.96
CA VAL A 203 -3.78 10.28 2.95
C VAL A 203 -5.29 10.32 3.18
N ALA A 204 -5.92 9.16 3.36
CA ALA A 204 -7.34 9.06 3.66
C ALA A 204 -7.70 9.87 4.90
N LYS A 205 -6.93 9.72 6.00
CA LYS A 205 -7.12 10.48 7.24
C LYS A 205 -7.05 11.99 7.04
N ILE A 206 -6.10 12.47 6.25
CA ILE A 206 -5.92 13.90 5.95
C ILE A 206 -7.09 14.45 5.14
N LEU A 207 -7.56 13.70 4.14
CA LEU A 207 -8.62 14.16 3.24
C LEU A 207 -10.04 13.96 3.82
N TYR A 208 -10.21 13.08 4.81
CA TYR A 208 -11.51 12.69 5.33
C TYR A 208 -12.39 13.85 5.83
N PRO A 209 -11.88 14.84 6.60
CA PRO A 209 -12.70 15.98 7.02
C PRO A 209 -13.31 16.75 5.84
N SER A 210 -12.53 16.94 4.76
CA SER A 210 -13.01 17.60 3.54
C SER A 210 -13.90 16.71 2.66
N ILE A 211 -13.84 15.38 2.85
CA ILE A 211 -14.81 14.46 2.25
C ILE A 211 -16.15 14.58 3.00
N GLN A 212 -16.12 14.64 4.33
CA GLN A 212 -17.32 14.78 5.17
C GLN A 212 -18.05 16.11 4.93
N ASP A 213 -17.30 17.21 4.78
CA ASP A 213 -17.88 18.54 4.49
C ASP A 213 -18.25 18.78 3.01
N LYS A 214 -18.05 17.75 2.17
CA LYS A 214 -18.34 17.72 0.73
C LYS A 214 -17.50 18.69 -0.12
N SER A 215 -16.40 19.23 0.41
CA SER A 215 -15.42 19.99 -0.37
C SER A 215 -14.63 19.07 -1.32
N ILE A 216 -14.46 17.81 -0.94
CA ILE A 216 -13.95 16.72 -1.78
C ILE A 216 -15.08 15.73 -2.02
N ILE A 217 -15.32 15.39 -3.29
CA ILE A 217 -16.18 14.27 -3.66
C ILE A 217 -15.33 13.08 -4.07
N LEU A 218 -15.81 11.88 -3.74
CA LEU A 218 -15.19 10.64 -4.17
C LEU A 218 -15.90 10.12 -5.41
N ARG A 219 -15.11 9.76 -6.42
CA ARG A 219 -15.58 9.02 -7.60
C ARG A 219 -15.08 7.58 -7.51
N ASP A 220 -15.78 6.69 -8.19
CA ASP A 220 -15.44 5.27 -8.25
C ASP A 220 -14.04 5.04 -8.82
N PRO A 221 -13.37 3.94 -8.43
CA PRO A 221 -12.14 3.51 -9.08
C PRO A 221 -12.28 3.50 -10.60
N LYS A 222 -11.22 3.93 -11.29
CA LYS A 222 -11.16 3.84 -12.75
C LYS A 222 -10.55 2.51 -13.14
N SER A 223 -11.03 1.93 -14.24
CA SER A 223 -10.39 0.75 -14.84
C SER A 223 -8.87 0.92 -15.01
N PRO A 224 -8.07 -0.12 -14.67
CA PRO A 224 -8.49 -1.46 -14.26
C PRO A 224 -8.68 -1.64 -12.74
N PHE A 225 -8.60 -0.57 -11.94
CA PHE A 225 -8.67 -0.66 -10.47
C PHE A 225 -10.08 -0.91 -9.93
N ASP A 226 -11.12 -0.80 -10.77
CA ASP A 226 -12.48 -1.22 -10.50
C ASP A 226 -12.64 -2.74 -10.41
N LEU A 227 -11.65 -3.51 -10.89
CA LEU A 227 -11.59 -4.97 -10.76
C LEU A 227 -11.10 -5.45 -9.38
N LEU A 228 -10.64 -4.54 -8.53
CA LEU A 228 -10.14 -4.87 -7.20
C LEU A 228 -11.28 -4.85 -6.17
N PRO A 229 -11.26 -5.75 -5.17
CA PRO A 229 -12.32 -5.83 -4.18
C PRO A 229 -12.42 -4.57 -3.33
N ASN A 230 -13.63 -4.31 -2.85
CA ASN A 230 -13.90 -3.24 -1.91
C ASN A 230 -13.28 -3.55 -0.55
N LEU A 231 -13.01 -2.51 0.24
CA LEU A 231 -12.67 -2.65 1.65
C LEU A 231 -13.80 -3.42 2.37
N PRO A 232 -13.46 -4.25 3.37
CA PRO A 232 -14.42 -5.12 4.00
C PRO A 232 -15.53 -4.30 4.63
N ARG A 233 -16.77 -4.64 4.30
CA ARG A 233 -17.95 -4.19 5.02
C ARG A 233 -18.25 -5.24 6.09
N PRO A 234 -18.47 -4.88 7.35
CA PRO A 234 -19.03 -5.83 8.29
C PRO A 234 -20.48 -6.09 7.88
N GLU A 235 -20.67 -7.10 7.04
CA GLU A 235 -21.91 -7.85 6.96
C GLU A 235 -21.65 -9.14 7.74
N ASN A 236 -22.24 -9.21 8.94
CA ASN A 236 -22.25 -10.36 9.85
C ASN A 236 -20.91 -11.09 10.04
N VAL A 237 -20.02 -10.48 10.84
CA VAL A 237 -18.97 -11.26 11.52
C VAL A 237 -19.67 -12.28 12.40
N PHE A 238 -19.67 -13.55 11.97
CA PHE A 238 -19.99 -14.67 12.84
C PHE A 238 -19.14 -14.54 14.11
N GLU A 239 -19.80 -14.50 15.27
CA GLU A 239 -19.14 -14.67 16.55
C GLU A 239 -18.39 -16.01 16.52
N LEU A 240 -17.06 -15.95 16.50
CA LEU A 240 -16.26 -17.14 16.81
C LEU A 240 -16.63 -17.57 18.24
N PRO A 241 -16.93 -18.86 18.47
CA PRO A 241 -17.24 -19.35 19.81
C PRO A 241 -16.14 -18.96 20.78
N LYS A 242 -16.51 -18.20 21.81
CA LYS A 242 -15.66 -17.95 22.97
C LYS A 242 -15.49 -19.26 23.72
N ASP A 243 -14.49 -20.05 23.37
CA ASP A 243 -13.81 -20.97 24.28
C ASP A 243 -12.64 -21.68 23.57
N SER A 244 -11.42 -21.26 23.90
CA SER A 244 -10.37 -22.20 24.32
C SER A 244 -9.20 -21.42 24.89
N ALA A 245 -9.03 -21.53 26.20
CA ALA A 245 -7.90 -21.04 26.96
C ALA A 245 -6.58 -21.61 26.44
N TRP A 246 -5.59 -20.74 26.20
CA TRP A 246 -4.18 -21.11 26.21
C TRP A 246 -3.38 -20.01 26.92
N ARG A 247 -3.10 -20.24 28.20
CA ARG A 247 -1.97 -19.65 28.91
C ARG A 247 -0.70 -20.40 28.48
N GLY A 248 0.39 -19.67 28.30
CA GLY A 248 1.73 -20.23 28.19
C GLY A 248 2.77 -19.12 28.23
N GLU A 249 3.61 -19.18 29.25
CA GLU A 249 4.57 -18.16 29.70
C GLU A 249 5.82 -18.02 28.80
N ASP A 250 6.44 -16.85 28.96
CA ASP A 250 7.79 -16.39 28.65
C ASP A 250 8.85 -17.41 28.15
N SER A 251 9.51 -17.06 27.04
CA SER A 251 10.98 -17.13 26.95
C SER A 251 11.50 -16.21 25.83
N GLY A 252 12.56 -15.46 26.14
CA GLY A 252 13.05 -14.35 25.34
C GLY A 252 14.07 -14.70 24.25
N PHE A 253 14.47 -13.60 23.58
CA PHE A 253 15.49 -13.43 22.52
C PHE A 253 15.07 -13.79 21.09
N LEU A 254 14.84 -12.74 20.28
CA LEU A 254 15.47 -12.52 18.97
C LEU A 254 15.29 -11.05 18.57
N LYS A 255 16.40 -10.37 18.24
CA LYS A 255 16.45 -8.95 17.83
C LYS A 255 15.70 -8.76 16.51
N VAL A 256 14.52 -8.14 16.57
CA VAL A 256 13.72 -7.74 15.40
C VAL A 256 14.06 -6.31 14.98
N ASN A 257 14.54 -6.18 13.74
CA ASN A 257 14.99 -4.95 13.12
C ASN A 257 13.83 -3.95 12.90
N SER A 258 14.17 -2.68 13.01
CA SER A 258 13.33 -1.63 13.60
C SER A 258 12.54 -0.76 12.61
N HIS A 259 11.60 -1.30 11.82
CA HIS A 259 10.69 -0.45 10.99
C HIS A 259 9.19 -0.79 11.08
N SER A 260 8.77 -1.78 11.87
CA SER A 260 7.36 -2.07 12.17
C SER A 260 6.94 -1.69 13.59
N LYS A 261 7.90 -1.64 14.54
CA LYS A 261 7.62 -1.24 15.93
C LYS A 261 7.22 0.23 16.06
N GLN A 262 7.77 1.15 15.27
CA GLN A 262 7.39 2.57 15.35
C GLN A 262 5.97 2.85 14.84
N THR A 263 5.46 2.07 13.88
CA THR A 263 4.06 2.21 13.42
C THR A 263 3.07 1.62 14.42
N VAL A 264 3.43 0.52 15.10
CA VAL A 264 2.59 -0.10 16.13
C VAL A 264 2.63 0.69 17.45
N LEU A 265 3.80 1.20 17.86
CA LEU A 265 3.94 2.04 19.05
C LEU A 265 3.28 3.42 18.87
N ALA A 266 3.36 4.02 17.67
CA ALA A 266 2.62 5.24 17.36
C ALA A 266 1.09 5.05 17.34
N LEU A 267 0.60 3.83 17.10
CA LEU A 267 -0.83 3.51 17.17
C LEU A 267 -1.28 3.13 18.59
N GLN A 268 -0.39 2.62 19.43
CA GLN A 268 -0.66 2.29 20.84
C GLN A 268 -0.65 3.54 21.75
N ASP A 269 0.17 4.56 21.46
CA ASP A 269 0.18 5.82 22.23
C ASP A 269 -0.99 6.77 21.90
N LEU A 270 -1.85 6.43 20.92
CA LEU A 270 -2.96 7.28 20.49
C LEU A 270 -4.32 6.93 21.10
N TRP A 271 -4.42 5.87 21.92
CA TRP A 271 -5.70 5.44 22.49
C TRP A 271 -5.59 5.14 24.00
N LYS A 272 -5.47 6.20 24.80
CA LYS A 272 -6.18 6.26 26.08
C LYS A 272 -7.30 7.28 25.96
N VAL A 273 -8.52 6.78 26.07
CA VAL A 273 -9.75 7.57 26.05
C VAL A 273 -9.73 8.62 27.16
N ALA A 274 -9.66 9.90 26.77
CA ALA A 274 -10.39 11.00 27.40
C ALA A 274 -10.34 12.22 26.48
N TYR A 275 -11.44 12.94 26.44
CA TYR A 275 -11.71 14.21 25.76
C TYR A 275 -10.58 15.26 25.88
N VAL A 276 -10.43 16.06 24.80
CA VAL A 276 -9.86 17.45 24.71
C VAL A 276 -8.39 17.63 25.08
N ASP A 277 -7.53 17.95 24.11
CA ASP A 277 -7.01 19.31 23.85
C ASP A 277 -5.97 19.29 22.70
N HIS A 278 -5.75 20.45 22.09
CA HIS A 278 -4.90 20.70 20.93
C HIS A 278 -3.40 20.47 21.20
N ASP A 279 -2.74 19.66 20.36
CA ASP A 279 -1.28 19.80 20.16
C ASP A 279 -0.90 19.80 18.66
N ARG A 280 -0.15 20.83 18.26
CA ARG A 280 0.26 21.18 16.89
C ARG A 280 1.65 20.65 16.52
N SER A 281 2.20 19.73 17.29
CA SER A 281 3.58 19.25 17.13
C SER A 281 3.80 18.30 15.93
N HIS A 282 2.75 17.79 15.28
CA HIS A 282 2.88 16.86 14.14
C HIS A 282 2.94 17.52 12.74
N GLN A 283 2.70 18.83 12.61
CA GLN A 283 2.74 19.52 11.31
C GLN A 283 4.17 19.80 10.80
N LYS A 284 5.16 20.00 11.68
CA LYS A 284 6.52 20.42 11.28
C LYS A 284 7.27 19.40 10.41
N ASN A 285 7.08 18.10 10.65
CA ASN A 285 7.80 17.04 9.92
C ASN A 285 7.28 16.82 8.49
N PHE A 286 6.07 17.27 8.17
CA PHE A 286 5.53 17.21 6.81
C PHE A 286 5.97 18.42 5.96
N SER A 287 6.11 19.59 6.59
CA SER A 287 6.55 20.83 5.93
C SER A 287 7.96 20.74 5.36
N GLN A 288 8.92 20.22 6.15
CA GLN A 288 10.32 20.09 5.72
C GLN A 288 10.52 19.13 4.53
N TYR A 289 9.60 18.17 4.34
CA TYR A 289 9.68 17.18 3.27
C TYR A 289 9.23 17.73 1.91
N LEU A 290 8.26 18.65 1.92
CA LEU A 290 7.75 19.29 0.71
C LEU A 290 8.68 20.41 0.22
N GLU A 291 9.38 21.08 1.14
CA GLU A 291 10.40 22.08 0.81
C GLU A 291 11.64 21.47 0.14
N LYS A 292 12.03 20.23 0.52
CA LYS A 292 13.24 19.57 -0.03
C LYS A 292 13.05 18.90 -1.38
N ASN A 293 11.85 18.40 -1.69
CA ASN A 293 11.64 17.52 -2.84
C ASN A 293 10.98 18.19 -4.07
N PHE A 294 10.68 19.50 -4.01
CA PHE A 294 9.93 20.19 -5.07
C PHE A 294 10.61 21.43 -5.69
N ILE A 295 11.91 21.64 -5.45
CA ILE A 295 12.72 22.54 -6.30
C ILE A 295 13.39 21.69 -7.40
N SER A 296 12.58 21.25 -8.36
CA SER A 296 13.04 20.77 -9.67
C SER A 296 11.85 20.85 -10.61
N ASP A 297 11.67 22.03 -11.21
CA ASP A 297 10.70 22.28 -12.27
C ASP A 297 11.03 21.40 -13.47
N HIS A 298 10.30 20.30 -13.70
CA HIS A 298 10.20 19.62 -15.01
C HIS A 298 9.07 18.57 -15.04
N TRP A 299 7.81 18.97 -14.83
CA TRP A 299 6.65 18.05 -15.02
C TRP A 299 5.37 18.74 -15.54
N LEU A 300 5.47 19.52 -16.63
CA LEU A 300 4.29 20.05 -17.34
C LEU A 300 4.24 19.76 -18.84
N LEU A 301 5.01 18.80 -19.35
CA LEU A 301 4.85 18.32 -20.71
C LEU A 301 4.71 16.81 -20.66
N MET A 302 3.57 16.32 -21.16
CA MET A 302 3.22 14.95 -21.58
C MET A 302 1.85 14.53 -21.04
N MET A 303 0.78 15.11 -21.61
CA MET A 303 -0.40 14.39 -22.13
C MET A 303 -1.14 15.34 -23.10
N PRO A 304 -1.67 14.83 -24.22
CA PRO A 304 -2.10 15.62 -25.38
C PRO A 304 -3.23 16.61 -25.10
#